data_AF-A0A662AAE3-F1
#
_entry.id   AF-A0A662AAE3-F1
#
_cell.length_a   1.000
_cell.length_b   1.000
_cell.length_c   1.000
_cell.angle_alpha   90.00
_cell.angle_beta   90.00
_cell.angle_gamma   90.00
#
_symmetry.space_group_name_H-M   'P 1'
#
loop_
_entity.id
_entity.type
_entity.pdbx_description
1 polymer ?
#
loop_
_entity_poly.entity_id
_entity_poly.type
_entity_poly.pdbx_seq_one_letter_code
_entity_poly.pdbx_strand_id
1 'polypeptide(L)'
;MNKLTPIVLLVFICISLFSQQPQILDLGNDLYKVIISIPIENITPVQAKEIAIQKACQLAIEQIAGIEVTGRTSLIQAEANNEITIDHFCKLTNQISKGVILEKEILKEENINVNNRIIKQVTVKLKVGKQTGEADPFFSLSANLNKTYFQNDEELILNVTPSKDCYLTILNIMSDKNVSTVFPNQYRKNNFVKANEFFELPNKNDKKLGIIFKVQLLTDKSEDTEIIKIIATKEPVTINIDSD
;
A
#
# COMPACT_ATOMS: atom_id res chain seq x y z
N MET A 1 -55.92 35.90 40.26
CA MET A 1 -54.93 35.75 41.35
C MET A 1 -53.84 34.82 40.88
N ASN A 2 -52.62 35.34 40.85
CA ASN A 2 -51.40 34.70 40.40
C ASN A 2 -51.04 33.45 41.20
N LYS A 3 -50.43 32.47 40.54
CA LYS A 3 -49.11 31.94 40.95
C LYS A 3 -48.52 31.13 39.79
N LEU A 4 -47.69 31.79 39.00
CA LEU A 4 -46.57 31.14 38.31
C LEU A 4 -45.58 30.67 39.38
N THR A 5 -45.12 29.43 39.28
CA THR A 5 -43.92 28.92 39.96
C THR A 5 -42.94 28.38 38.92
N PRO A 6 -41.62 28.49 39.17
CA PRO A 6 -40.63 28.58 38.12
C PRO A 6 -40.00 27.24 37.70
N ILE A 7 -39.38 27.32 36.53
CA ILE A 7 -38.50 26.40 35.81
C ILE A 7 -37.38 25.82 36.69
N VAL A 8 -37.03 24.54 36.50
CA VAL A 8 -35.62 24.11 36.43
C VAL A 8 -35.49 23.04 35.33
N LEU A 9 -35.17 23.49 34.11
CA LEU A 9 -34.66 22.62 33.06
C LEU A 9 -33.13 22.59 33.23
N LEU A 10 -32.61 21.53 33.82
CA LEU A 10 -31.17 21.31 34.00
C LEU A 10 -30.65 20.50 32.80
N VAL A 11 -30.43 21.17 31.68
CA VAL A 11 -29.62 20.65 30.57
C VAL A 11 -28.24 21.22 30.74
N PHE A 12 -27.29 20.42 31.21
CA PHE A 12 -25.86 20.57 30.89
C PHE A 12 -25.10 19.42 31.54
N ILE A 13 -24.67 18.44 30.74
CA ILE A 13 -23.28 17.95 30.80
C ILE A 13 -22.90 17.60 29.36
N CYS A 14 -22.30 18.57 28.67
CA CYS A 14 -21.50 18.31 27.49
C CYS A 14 -20.21 17.65 28.00
N ILE A 15 -20.20 16.31 28.09
CA ILE A 15 -18.96 15.58 28.29
C ILE A 15 -18.22 15.73 26.95
N SER A 16 -17.24 16.62 26.89
CA SER A 16 -16.24 16.58 25.84
C SER A 16 -15.42 15.30 26.06
N LEU A 17 -15.98 14.16 25.68
CA LEU A 17 -15.25 12.93 25.49
C LEU A 17 -14.21 13.25 24.43
N PHE A 18 -12.96 13.36 24.86
CA PHE A 18 -11.83 13.31 23.96
C PHE A 18 -11.87 11.93 23.32
N SER A 19 -12.60 11.85 22.21
CA SER A 19 -12.78 10.60 21.49
C SER A 19 -11.42 10.23 20.93
N GLN A 20 -10.81 9.18 21.49
CA GLN A 20 -9.66 8.51 20.88
C GLN A 20 -10.04 7.83 19.55
N GLN A 21 -11.34 7.85 19.18
CA GLN A 21 -11.76 7.34 17.89
C GLN A 21 -11.30 8.27 16.78
N PRO A 22 -10.82 7.70 15.67
CA PRO A 22 -10.41 8.48 14.52
C PRO A 22 -11.56 9.35 14.02
N GLN A 23 -11.27 10.61 13.70
CA GLN A 23 -12.24 11.50 13.08
C GLN A 23 -11.92 11.59 11.59
N ILE A 24 -12.85 11.13 10.76
CA ILE A 24 -12.81 11.28 9.31
C ILE A 24 -13.88 12.28 8.89
N LEU A 25 -13.48 13.28 8.12
CA LEU A 25 -14.35 14.29 7.55
C LEU A 25 -14.23 14.22 6.02
N ASP A 26 -15.35 13.94 5.36
CA ASP A 26 -15.46 14.04 3.90
C ASP A 26 -15.56 15.51 3.50
N LEU A 27 -14.63 15.95 2.64
CA LEU A 27 -14.57 17.32 2.12
C LEU A 27 -15.20 17.44 0.71
N GLY A 28 -15.73 16.33 0.17
CA GLY A 28 -16.21 16.22 -1.21
C GLY A 28 -15.07 16.06 -2.22
N ASN A 29 -15.42 15.67 -3.45
CA ASN A 29 -14.46 15.44 -4.55
C ASN A 29 -13.30 14.49 -4.17
N ASP A 30 -13.64 13.37 -3.53
CA ASP A 30 -12.67 12.35 -3.11
C ASP A 30 -11.60 12.82 -2.11
N LEU A 31 -11.84 13.97 -1.45
CA LEU A 31 -10.95 14.54 -0.45
C LEU A 31 -11.45 14.25 0.96
N TYR A 32 -10.53 13.79 1.82
CA TYR A 32 -10.78 13.44 3.20
C TYR A 32 -9.81 14.15 4.11
N LYS A 33 -10.30 14.61 5.25
CA LYS A 33 -9.48 15.05 6.37
C LYS A 33 -9.61 14.02 7.48
N VAL A 34 -8.49 13.41 7.86
CA VAL A 34 -8.44 12.36 8.89
C VAL A 34 -7.57 12.82 10.04
N ILE A 35 -8.10 12.73 11.25
CA ILE A 35 -7.40 13.06 12.51
C ILE A 35 -7.20 11.77 13.28
N ILE A 36 -5.95 11.40 13.51
CA ILE A 36 -5.56 10.21 14.25
C ILE A 36 -4.76 10.60 15.49
N SER A 37 -5.08 9.97 16.61
CA SER A 37 -4.36 10.12 17.87
C SER A 37 -3.78 8.78 18.29
N ILE A 38 -2.45 8.70 18.44
CA ILE A 38 -1.72 7.49 18.85
C ILE A 38 -1.01 7.76 20.18
N PRO A 39 -1.25 6.97 21.25
CA PRO A 39 -0.49 7.08 22.48
C PRO A 39 0.96 6.64 22.26
N ILE A 40 1.91 7.40 22.79
CA ILE A 40 3.35 7.07 22.75
C ILE A 40 3.65 6.18 23.96
N GLU A 41 3.37 4.89 23.82
CA GLU A 41 3.65 3.85 24.83
C GLU A 41 4.66 2.86 24.23
N ASN A 42 5.90 2.89 24.73
CA ASN A 42 7.01 2.05 24.24
C ASN A 42 7.36 2.21 22.75
N ILE A 43 6.97 3.34 22.14
CA ILE A 43 7.32 3.70 20.76
C ILE A 43 7.90 5.11 20.71
N THR A 44 8.62 5.45 19.65
CA THR A 44 9.12 6.81 19.42
C THR A 44 8.02 7.72 18.84
N PRO A 45 8.14 9.06 18.98
CA PRO A 45 7.22 9.99 18.33
C PRO A 45 7.18 9.85 16.80
N VAL A 46 8.30 9.43 16.19
CA VAL A 46 8.43 9.17 14.75
C VAL A 46 7.61 7.93 14.38
N GLN A 47 7.78 6.83 15.11
CA GLN A 47 6.97 5.62 14.90
C GLN A 47 5.48 5.88 15.12
N ALA A 48 5.12 6.64 16.15
CA ALA A 48 3.73 7.01 16.42
C ALA A 48 3.11 7.82 15.26
N LYS A 49 3.89 8.72 14.64
CA LYS A 49 3.48 9.46 13.44
C LYS A 49 3.27 8.54 12.25
N GLU A 50 4.20 7.63 11.97
CA GLU A 50 4.08 6.67 10.87
C GLU A 50 2.82 5.81 11.02
N ILE A 51 2.58 5.29 12.22
CA ILE A 51 1.37 4.51 12.55
C ILE A 51 0.11 5.35 12.34
N ALA A 52 0.12 6.62 12.78
CA ALA A 52 -1.01 7.52 12.62
C ALA A 52 -1.34 7.76 11.14
N ILE A 53 -0.33 7.99 10.31
CA ILE A 53 -0.49 8.19 8.86
C ILE A 53 -1.02 6.91 8.19
N GLN A 54 -0.45 5.74 8.51
CA GLN A 54 -0.92 4.47 7.96
C GLN A 54 -2.38 4.21 8.30
N LYS A 55 -2.78 4.47 9.54
CA LYS A 55 -4.17 4.34 10.01
C LYS A 55 -5.10 5.34 9.31
N ALA A 56 -4.63 6.58 9.08
CA ALA A 56 -5.38 7.58 8.34
C ALA A 56 -5.67 7.13 6.90
N CYS A 57 -4.65 6.64 6.20
CA CYS A 57 -4.78 6.10 4.84
C CYS A 57 -5.74 4.91 4.79
N GLN A 58 -5.60 3.97 5.74
CA GLN A 58 -6.48 2.80 5.82
C GLN A 58 -7.95 3.22 5.96
N LEU A 59 -8.27 4.11 6.91
CA LEU A 59 -9.63 4.54 7.15
C LEU A 59 -10.23 5.31 5.96
N ALA A 60 -9.42 6.15 5.30
CA ALA A 60 -9.88 6.86 4.11
C ALA A 60 -10.19 5.92 2.94
N ILE A 61 -9.38 4.88 2.74
CA ILE A 61 -9.65 3.84 1.73
C ILE A 61 -10.92 3.03 2.10
N GLU A 62 -11.06 2.63 3.36
CA GLU A 62 -12.23 1.87 3.84
C GLU A 62 -13.54 2.65 3.67
N GLN A 63 -13.50 3.98 3.83
CA GLN A 63 -14.66 4.84 3.64
C GLN A 63 -15.20 4.82 2.20
N ILE A 64 -14.33 4.68 1.20
CA ILE A 64 -14.69 4.67 -0.23
C ILE A 64 -15.05 3.27 -0.72
N ALA A 65 -14.30 2.26 -0.26
CA ALA A 65 -14.44 0.90 -0.75
C ALA A 65 -15.79 0.27 -0.40
N GLY A 66 -16.39 0.69 0.72
CA GLY A 66 -17.43 -0.09 1.36
C GLY A 66 -16.89 -1.43 1.86
N ILE A 67 -17.69 -2.15 2.64
CA ILE A 67 -17.32 -3.46 3.18
C ILE A 67 -17.38 -4.49 2.04
N GLU A 68 -16.40 -4.51 1.16
CA GLU A 68 -16.23 -5.59 0.18
C GLU A 68 -15.37 -6.69 0.83
N VAL A 69 -16.02 -7.82 1.13
CA VAL A 69 -15.51 -8.90 1.98
C VAL A 69 -14.70 -9.91 1.16
N THR A 70 -13.41 -9.95 1.46
CA THR A 70 -12.66 -11.16 1.88
C THR A 70 -12.91 -12.44 1.08
N GLY A 71 -12.19 -12.60 -0.03
CA GLY A 71 -11.98 -13.92 -0.67
C GLY A 71 -10.53 -14.21 -1.06
N ARG A 72 -9.73 -13.17 -1.37
CA ARG A 72 -8.37 -13.32 -1.92
C ARG A 72 -7.29 -13.54 -0.85
N THR A 73 -7.54 -13.17 0.41
CA THR A 73 -6.57 -13.26 1.50
C THR A 73 -6.22 -14.72 1.87
N SER A 74 -7.20 -15.62 1.76
CA SER A 74 -7.03 -17.03 2.19
C SER A 74 -6.12 -17.85 1.28
N LEU A 75 -6.01 -17.50 -0.02
CA LEU A 75 -5.12 -18.18 -0.95
C LEU A 75 -3.64 -17.83 -0.68
N ILE A 76 -3.37 -16.56 -0.36
CA ILE A 76 -2.02 -16.08 -0.02
C ILE A 76 -1.53 -16.73 1.29
N GLN A 77 -2.43 -16.95 2.25
CA GLN A 77 -2.12 -17.61 3.53
C GLN A 77 -1.81 -19.10 3.37
N ALA A 78 -2.36 -19.78 2.35
CA ALA A 78 -2.19 -21.21 2.16
C ALA A 78 -0.86 -21.59 1.48
N GLU A 79 -0.23 -20.66 0.75
CA GLU A 79 1.01 -20.90 0.00
C GLU A 79 2.28 -20.48 0.77
N ALA A 80 2.16 -19.62 1.79
CA ALA A 80 3.27 -19.07 2.55
C ALA A 80 3.32 -19.66 3.97
N ASN A 81 4.35 -20.46 4.27
CA ASN A 81 4.52 -21.10 5.58
C ASN A 81 5.15 -20.20 6.66
N ASN A 82 5.40 -18.91 6.39
CA ASN A 82 6.02 -17.97 7.34
C ASN A 82 5.04 -16.84 7.74
N GLU A 83 4.56 -16.88 8.99
CA GLU A 83 3.55 -15.97 9.56
C GLU A 83 3.91 -14.47 9.52
N ILE A 84 5.19 -14.10 9.51
CA ILE A 84 5.61 -12.70 9.68
C ILE A 84 5.57 -11.91 8.36
N THR A 85 5.75 -12.57 7.21
CA THR A 85 5.91 -11.92 5.90
C THR A 85 4.59 -11.74 5.13
N ILE A 86 3.56 -12.51 5.52
CA ILE A 86 2.23 -12.52 4.89
C ILE A 86 1.45 -11.24 5.21
N ASP A 87 1.64 -10.66 6.40
CA ASP A 87 0.87 -9.50 6.85
C ASP A 87 1.14 -8.25 5.98
N HIS A 88 2.40 -8.00 5.60
CA HIS A 88 2.74 -6.86 4.72
C HIS A 88 2.16 -7.04 3.31
N PHE A 89 2.23 -8.26 2.77
CA PHE A 89 1.71 -8.59 1.44
C PHE A 89 0.17 -8.52 1.39
N CYS A 90 -0.49 -9.04 2.41
CA CYS A 90 -1.94 -8.94 2.58
C CYS A 90 -2.38 -7.49 2.77
N LYS A 91 -1.65 -6.69 3.56
CA LYS A 91 -1.92 -5.25 3.72
C LYS A 91 -1.86 -4.51 2.39
N LEU A 92 -0.78 -4.68 1.62
CA LEU A 92 -0.65 -4.05 0.30
C LEU A 92 -1.76 -4.48 -0.66
N THR A 93 -2.02 -5.78 -0.77
CA THR A 93 -3.02 -6.32 -1.70
C THR A 93 -4.44 -5.88 -1.32
N ASN A 94 -4.77 -5.87 -0.03
CA ASN A 94 -6.08 -5.43 0.47
C ASN A 94 -6.30 -3.92 0.36
N GLN A 95 -5.24 -3.12 0.50
CA GLN A 95 -5.30 -1.67 0.30
C GLN A 95 -5.61 -1.37 -1.17
N ILE A 96 -4.88 -2.00 -2.09
CA ILE A 96 -5.07 -1.80 -3.53
C ILE A 96 -6.50 -2.17 -3.96
N SER A 97 -7.04 -3.29 -3.50
CA SER A 97 -8.38 -3.76 -3.94
C SER A 97 -9.54 -2.85 -3.54
N LYS A 98 -9.33 -1.91 -2.60
CA LYS A 98 -10.38 -1.11 -1.96
C LYS A 98 -10.41 0.34 -2.43
N GLY A 99 -9.25 0.90 -2.78
CA GLY A 99 -9.09 2.29 -3.22
C GLY A 99 -7.61 2.64 -3.33
N VAL A 100 -7.29 3.83 -3.85
CA VAL A 100 -5.91 4.28 -4.02
C VAL A 100 -5.73 5.67 -3.41
N ILE A 101 -4.65 5.88 -2.65
CA ILE A 101 -4.28 7.23 -2.21
C ILE A 101 -3.63 7.94 -3.41
N LEU A 102 -4.29 8.99 -3.90
CA LEU A 102 -3.79 9.82 -5.01
C LEU A 102 -2.88 10.94 -4.51
N GLU A 103 -3.24 11.56 -3.39
CA GLU A 103 -2.48 12.67 -2.80
C GLU A 103 -2.52 12.57 -1.27
N LYS A 104 -1.43 12.96 -0.60
CA LYS A 104 -1.28 12.94 0.86
C LYS A 104 -0.57 14.21 1.33
N GLU A 105 -1.22 14.97 2.21
CA GLU A 105 -0.69 16.21 2.79
C GLU A 105 -0.87 16.19 4.31
N ILE A 106 0.21 16.41 5.07
CA ILE A 106 0.14 16.51 6.54
C ILE A 106 -0.19 17.96 6.90
N LEU A 107 -1.39 18.19 7.41
CA LEU A 107 -1.86 19.54 7.77
C LEU A 107 -1.40 19.97 9.17
N LYS A 108 -1.31 19.02 10.11
CA LYS A 108 -0.95 19.31 11.50
C LYS A 108 -0.34 18.09 12.19
N GLU A 109 0.65 18.34 13.03
CA GLU A 109 1.31 17.34 13.87
C GLU A 109 1.57 17.95 15.26
N GLU A 110 1.09 17.31 16.33
CA GLU A 110 1.30 17.79 17.70
C GLU A 110 1.41 16.66 18.73
N ASN A 111 2.08 16.95 19.84
CA ASN A 111 2.16 16.05 21.00
C ASN A 111 1.28 16.63 22.11
N ILE A 112 0.24 15.90 22.50
CA ILE A 112 -0.73 16.32 23.51
C ILE A 112 -0.47 15.52 24.78
N ASN A 113 -0.32 16.21 25.92
CA ASN A 113 -0.25 15.56 27.22
C ASN A 113 -1.65 15.41 27.81
N VAL A 114 -2.11 14.17 27.97
CA VAL A 114 -3.40 13.84 28.59
C VAL A 114 -3.16 12.82 29.69
N ASN A 115 -3.51 13.15 30.94
CA ASN A 115 -3.43 12.24 32.09
C ASN A 115 -2.06 11.52 32.22
N ASN A 116 -0.96 12.27 32.20
CA ASN A 116 0.42 11.75 32.24
C ASN A 116 0.83 10.84 31.06
N ARG A 117 0.07 10.83 29.96
CA ARG A 117 0.42 10.14 28.71
C ARG A 117 0.66 11.16 27.59
N ILE A 118 1.68 10.91 26.78
CA ILE A 118 1.96 11.69 25.58
C ILE A 118 1.21 11.05 24.42
N ILE A 119 0.38 11.82 23.73
CA ILE A 119 -0.40 11.39 22.58
C ILE A 119 0.11 12.14 21.35
N LYS A 120 0.49 11.40 20.31
CA LYS A 120 0.79 11.96 18.99
C LYS A 120 -0.51 12.15 18.23
N GLN A 121 -0.87 13.39 17.91
CA GLN A 121 -2.00 13.69 17.03
C GLN A 121 -1.49 14.14 15.67
N VAL A 122 -2.02 13.52 14.61
CA VAL A 122 -1.70 13.84 13.21
C VAL A 122 -3.00 14.11 12.46
N THR A 123 -3.05 15.24 11.77
CA THR A 123 -4.13 15.58 10.83
C THR A 123 -3.59 15.46 9.41
N VAL A 124 -4.17 14.56 8.63
CA VAL A 124 -3.78 14.31 7.24
C VAL A 124 -4.95 14.65 6.33
N LYS A 125 -4.65 15.34 5.24
CA LYS A 125 -5.55 15.50 4.10
C LYS A 125 -5.16 14.49 3.03
N LEU A 126 -6.13 13.73 2.58
CA LEU A 126 -5.97 12.62 1.65
C LEU A 126 -6.91 12.82 0.47
N LYS A 127 -6.41 12.63 -0.74
CA LYS A 127 -7.25 12.43 -1.93
C LYS A 127 -7.23 10.96 -2.27
N VAL A 128 -8.40 10.34 -2.38
CA VAL A 128 -8.50 8.89 -2.48
C VAL A 128 -9.37 8.52 -3.67
N GLY A 129 -8.79 7.86 -4.67
CA GLY A 129 -9.52 7.38 -5.83
C GLY A 129 -10.16 6.01 -5.57
N LYS A 130 -11.35 5.80 -6.13
CA LYS A 130 -11.90 4.45 -6.29
C LYS A 130 -11.35 3.83 -7.56
N GLN A 131 -11.07 2.52 -7.54
CA GLN A 131 -10.81 1.82 -8.80
C GLN A 131 -12.10 1.84 -9.64
N THR A 132 -12.01 2.41 -10.84
CA THR A 132 -13.11 2.47 -11.80
C THR A 132 -12.85 1.54 -12.97
N GLY A 133 -13.90 0.96 -13.52
CA GLY A 133 -13.83 0.05 -14.66
C GLY A 133 -14.44 -1.32 -14.34
N GLU A 134 -14.77 -2.07 -15.38
CA GLU A 134 -15.22 -3.45 -15.23
C GLU A 134 -14.01 -4.38 -15.27
N ALA A 135 -14.04 -5.41 -14.43
CA ALA A 135 -13.06 -6.49 -14.52
C ALA A 135 -13.09 -7.06 -15.95
N ASP A 136 -11.93 -7.38 -16.51
CA ASP A 136 -11.80 -8.09 -17.77
C ASP A 136 -11.32 -9.51 -17.47
N PRO A 137 -12.22 -10.50 -17.32
CA PRO A 137 -11.85 -11.87 -16.96
C PRO A 137 -10.93 -12.54 -17.97
N PHE A 138 -10.88 -12.02 -19.20
CA PHE A 138 -10.04 -12.54 -20.26
C PHE A 138 -8.66 -11.89 -20.30
N PHE A 139 -8.40 -10.86 -19.49
CA PHE A 139 -7.08 -10.26 -19.35
C PHE A 139 -6.38 -10.80 -18.09
N SER A 140 -5.49 -11.77 -18.30
CA SER A 140 -4.74 -12.45 -17.26
C SER A 140 -3.25 -12.47 -17.60
N LEU A 141 -2.44 -12.70 -16.58
CA LEU A 141 -0.99 -12.77 -16.66
C LEU A 141 -0.54 -14.05 -15.96
N SER A 142 0.19 -14.91 -16.66
CA SER A 142 0.95 -15.99 -16.04
C SER A 142 2.37 -15.50 -15.81
N ALA A 143 2.88 -15.64 -14.59
CA ALA A 143 4.24 -15.22 -14.26
C ALA A 143 4.90 -16.20 -13.30
N ASN A 144 6.17 -16.51 -13.54
CA ASN A 144 6.91 -17.48 -12.75
C ASN A 144 8.37 -17.04 -12.64
N LEU A 145 8.96 -17.26 -11.47
CA LEU A 145 10.41 -17.21 -11.30
C LEU A 145 11.01 -18.58 -11.61
N ASN A 146 12.31 -18.61 -11.92
CA ASN A 146 13.05 -19.85 -12.12
C ASN A 146 13.23 -20.67 -10.82
N LYS A 147 13.10 -20.05 -9.64
CA LYS A 147 13.18 -20.69 -8.32
C LYS A 147 12.25 -20.02 -7.32
N THR A 148 11.90 -20.74 -6.26
CA THR A 148 11.13 -20.23 -5.12
C THR A 148 12.03 -19.64 -4.03
N TYR A 149 13.22 -20.22 -3.84
CA TYR A 149 14.22 -19.74 -2.89
C TYR A 149 15.54 -19.53 -3.63
N PHE A 150 16.20 -18.43 -3.33
CA PHE A 150 17.47 -18.04 -3.93
C PHE A 150 18.55 -18.01 -2.87
N GLN A 151 19.71 -18.55 -3.19
CA GLN A 151 20.93 -18.31 -2.42
C GLN A 151 21.60 -17.02 -2.90
N ASN A 152 22.50 -16.48 -2.07
CA ASN A 152 23.26 -15.29 -2.43
C ASN A 152 23.99 -15.48 -3.78
N ASP A 153 23.97 -14.46 -4.62
CA ASP A 153 24.54 -14.41 -5.97
C ASP A 153 23.90 -15.32 -7.02
N GLU A 154 22.79 -16.01 -6.70
CA GLU A 154 22.05 -16.79 -7.70
C GLU A 154 21.31 -15.91 -8.70
N GLU A 155 21.23 -16.39 -9.94
CA GLU A 155 20.52 -15.69 -11.02
C GLU A 155 19.00 -15.83 -10.86
N LEU A 156 18.32 -14.69 -10.86
CA LEU A 156 16.87 -14.58 -10.98
C LEU A 156 16.49 -14.42 -12.45
N ILE A 157 15.56 -15.26 -12.91
CA ILE A 157 14.92 -15.16 -14.22
C ILE A 157 13.42 -15.11 -14.01
N LEU A 158 12.80 -14.06 -14.53
CA LEU A 158 11.36 -13.86 -14.54
C LEU A 158 10.80 -14.18 -15.92
N ASN A 159 9.78 -15.03 -15.93
CA ASN A 159 9.00 -15.38 -17.12
C ASN A 159 7.58 -14.85 -16.98
N VAL A 160 7.07 -14.24 -18.04
CA VAL A 160 5.74 -13.63 -18.08
C VAL A 160 5.07 -13.97 -19.41
N THR A 161 3.79 -14.37 -19.35
CA THR A 161 2.96 -14.60 -20.53
C THR A 161 1.60 -13.92 -20.32
N PRO A 162 1.30 -12.82 -21.04
CA PRO A 162 0.00 -12.16 -20.96
C PRO A 162 -1.02 -12.83 -21.88
N SER A 163 -2.31 -12.83 -21.51
CA SER A 163 -3.38 -13.36 -22.37
C SER A 163 -3.80 -12.41 -23.50
N LYS A 164 -3.43 -11.13 -23.42
CA LYS A 164 -3.72 -10.06 -24.38
C LYS A 164 -2.48 -9.21 -24.62
N ASP A 165 -2.46 -8.50 -25.75
CA ASP A 165 -1.45 -7.47 -26.02
C ASP A 165 -1.44 -6.45 -24.88
N CYS A 166 -0.26 -6.16 -24.34
CA CYS A 166 -0.11 -5.28 -23.19
C CYS A 166 1.26 -4.64 -23.10
N TYR A 167 1.37 -3.66 -22.22
CA TYR A 167 2.62 -3.03 -21.80
C TYR A 167 2.96 -3.50 -20.39
N LEU A 168 4.14 -4.09 -20.23
CA LEU A 168 4.61 -4.61 -18.95
C LEU A 168 5.44 -3.57 -18.19
N THR A 169 5.22 -3.50 -16.88
CA THR A 169 6.12 -2.84 -15.95
C THR A 169 6.42 -3.80 -14.80
N ILE A 170 7.70 -3.96 -14.46
CA ILE A 170 8.17 -4.87 -13.43
C ILE A 170 8.92 -4.04 -12.39
N LEU A 171 8.44 -4.12 -11.16
CA LEU A 171 8.99 -3.43 -10.01
C LEU A 171 9.59 -4.46 -9.06
N ASN A 172 10.72 -4.12 -8.44
CA ASN A 172 11.21 -4.81 -7.26
C ASN A 172 10.88 -3.96 -6.02
N ILE A 173 10.15 -4.55 -5.08
CA ILE A 173 9.88 -3.97 -3.77
C ILE A 173 10.75 -4.73 -2.77
N MET A 174 11.78 -4.08 -2.28
CA MET A 174 12.78 -4.65 -1.38
C MET A 174 12.29 -4.61 0.07
N SER A 175 12.89 -5.41 0.96
CA SER A 175 12.45 -5.49 2.37
C SER A 175 12.75 -4.24 3.19
N ASP A 176 13.65 -3.38 2.71
CA ASP A 176 13.92 -2.05 3.25
C ASP A 176 12.89 -1.00 2.81
N LYS A 177 11.83 -1.43 2.09
CA LYS A 177 10.74 -0.62 1.53
C LYS A 177 11.12 0.22 0.31
N ASN A 178 12.34 0.09 -0.20
CA ASN A 178 12.72 0.74 -1.45
C ASN A 178 12.05 0.02 -2.63
N VAL A 179 11.59 0.82 -3.59
CA VAL A 179 10.98 0.32 -4.84
C VAL A 179 11.85 0.73 -6.00
N SER A 180 12.13 -0.20 -6.91
CA SER A 180 12.89 0.10 -8.13
C SER A 180 12.20 -0.47 -9.37
N THR A 181 12.28 0.25 -10.48
CA THR A 181 11.79 -0.23 -11.78
C THR A 181 12.85 -1.12 -12.41
N VAL A 182 12.57 -2.43 -12.45
CA VAL A 182 13.43 -3.43 -13.09
C VAL A 182 13.23 -3.42 -14.61
N PHE A 183 11.98 -3.20 -15.05
CA PHE A 183 11.61 -3.11 -16.47
C PHE A 183 10.37 -2.21 -16.68
N PRO A 184 10.30 -1.38 -17.73
CA PRO A 184 11.38 -1.08 -18.68
C PRO A 184 12.57 -0.41 -17.98
N ASN A 185 13.77 -0.57 -18.55
CA ASN A 185 14.98 0.05 -18.04
C ASN A 185 15.77 0.72 -19.17
N GLN A 186 16.90 1.36 -18.84
CA GLN A 186 17.70 2.12 -19.80
C GLN A 186 18.23 1.27 -20.97
N TYR A 187 18.37 -0.05 -20.78
CA TYR A 187 18.88 -0.98 -21.78
C TYR A 187 17.77 -1.61 -22.63
N ARG A 188 16.59 -1.83 -22.05
CA ARG A 188 15.41 -2.38 -22.74
C ARG A 188 14.16 -1.55 -22.43
N LYS A 189 13.90 -0.58 -23.31
CA LYS A 189 12.79 0.39 -23.16
C LYS A 189 11.46 -0.07 -23.72
N ASN A 190 11.46 -0.85 -24.80
CA ASN A 190 10.22 -1.36 -25.38
C ASN A 190 9.62 -2.40 -24.43
N ASN A 191 8.47 -2.06 -23.85
CA ASN A 191 7.75 -2.90 -22.90
C ASN A 191 6.44 -3.47 -23.43
N PHE A 192 6.16 -3.32 -24.73
CA PHE A 192 5.03 -3.96 -25.38
C PHE A 192 5.28 -5.46 -25.57
N VAL A 193 4.32 -6.28 -25.18
CA VAL A 193 4.33 -7.74 -25.31
C VAL A 193 3.01 -8.20 -25.92
N LYS A 194 3.06 -9.06 -26.93
CA LYS A 194 1.86 -9.57 -27.58
C LYS A 194 1.18 -10.65 -26.75
N ALA A 195 -0.11 -10.83 -26.99
CA ALA A 195 -0.89 -11.91 -26.43
C ALA A 195 -0.21 -13.27 -26.66
N ASN A 196 -0.09 -14.05 -25.57
CA ASN A 196 0.50 -15.37 -25.52
C ASN A 196 2.01 -15.44 -25.87
N GLU A 197 2.67 -14.29 -26.01
CA GLU A 197 4.12 -14.25 -26.21
C GLU A 197 4.85 -14.52 -24.90
N PHE A 198 5.88 -15.36 -24.96
CA PHE A 198 6.72 -15.66 -23.81
C PHE A 198 7.75 -14.54 -23.63
N PHE A 199 7.60 -13.78 -22.56
CA PHE A 199 8.53 -12.73 -22.16
C PHE A 199 9.46 -13.24 -21.07
N GLU A 200 10.77 -13.09 -21.29
CA GLU A 200 11.83 -13.46 -20.34
C GLU A 200 12.62 -12.21 -19.93
N LEU A 201 12.98 -12.13 -18.66
CA LEU A 201 13.80 -11.07 -18.10
C LEU A 201 14.74 -11.62 -17.00
N PRO A 202 16.07 -11.50 -17.15
CA PRO A 202 16.80 -11.08 -18.35
C PRO A 202 16.75 -12.16 -19.45
N ASN A 203 16.53 -11.77 -20.70
CA ASN A 203 16.57 -12.68 -21.85
C ASN A 203 18.00 -12.87 -22.41
N LYS A 204 18.15 -13.71 -23.43
CA LYS A 204 19.46 -13.94 -24.09
C LYS A 204 20.14 -12.68 -24.60
N ASN A 205 19.40 -11.67 -25.07
CA ASN A 205 19.98 -10.41 -25.55
C ASN A 205 20.43 -9.53 -24.38
N ASP A 206 19.65 -9.48 -23.30
CA ASP A 206 20.03 -8.81 -22.06
C ASP A 206 21.33 -9.41 -21.49
N LYS A 207 21.41 -10.75 -21.44
CA LYS A 207 22.62 -11.46 -20.99
C LYS A 207 23.84 -11.18 -21.86
N LYS A 208 23.68 -11.05 -23.18
CA LYS A 208 24.77 -10.64 -24.10
C LYS A 208 25.29 -9.22 -23.82
N LEU A 209 24.44 -8.34 -23.29
CA LEU A 209 24.82 -7.00 -22.83
C LEU A 209 25.39 -7.01 -21.40
N GLY A 210 25.56 -8.17 -20.79
CA GLY A 210 26.05 -8.31 -19.41
C GLY A 210 24.99 -8.08 -18.34
N ILE A 211 23.71 -7.97 -18.71
CA ILE A 211 22.61 -7.77 -17.76
C ILE A 211 22.23 -9.12 -17.15
N ILE A 212 22.54 -9.28 -15.87
CA ILE A 212 22.23 -10.46 -15.07
C ILE A 212 21.66 -9.97 -13.75
N PHE A 213 20.52 -10.51 -13.34
CA PHE A 213 19.92 -10.18 -12.05
C PHE A 213 20.36 -11.23 -11.04
N LYS A 214 21.18 -10.82 -10.08
CA LYS A 214 21.65 -11.66 -8.99
C LYS A 214 20.99 -11.21 -7.69
N VAL A 215 20.47 -12.17 -6.93
CA VAL A 215 19.86 -11.89 -5.64
C VAL A 215 20.95 -11.73 -4.59
N GLN A 216 20.84 -10.70 -3.75
CA GLN A 216 21.78 -10.46 -2.65
C GLN A 216 21.02 -10.17 -1.35
N LEU A 217 21.60 -10.62 -0.23
CA LEU A 217 21.09 -10.27 1.09
C LEU A 217 21.49 -8.83 1.43
N LEU A 218 20.58 -8.07 2.03
CA LEU A 218 20.93 -6.80 2.66
C LEU A 218 21.92 -7.03 3.81
N THR A 219 22.79 -6.05 4.06
CA THR A 219 23.80 -6.11 5.11
C THR A 219 23.16 -6.44 6.47
N ASP A 220 23.81 -7.32 7.23
CA ASP A 220 23.38 -7.78 8.55
C ASP A 220 22.08 -8.61 8.60
N LYS A 221 21.60 -9.11 7.45
CA LYS A 221 20.46 -10.05 7.40
C LYS A 221 20.89 -11.48 7.07
N SER A 222 20.31 -12.46 7.76
CA SER A 222 20.44 -13.89 7.44
C SER A 222 19.40 -14.39 6.43
N GLU A 223 18.32 -13.63 6.26
CA GLU A 223 17.24 -13.90 5.31
C GLU A 223 16.63 -12.56 4.84
N ASP A 224 16.13 -12.55 3.61
CA ASP A 224 15.45 -11.40 3.03
C ASP A 224 14.22 -11.86 2.23
N THR A 225 13.20 -11.01 2.12
CA THR A 225 12.05 -11.23 1.26
C THR A 225 11.74 -9.98 0.45
N GLU A 226 11.73 -10.16 -0.87
CA GLU A 226 11.40 -9.12 -1.84
C GLU A 226 10.14 -9.50 -2.62
N ILE A 227 9.47 -8.50 -3.19
CA ILE A 227 8.30 -8.70 -4.04
C ILE A 227 8.63 -8.22 -5.46
N ILE A 228 8.59 -9.14 -6.41
CA ILE A 228 8.56 -8.80 -7.84
C ILE A 228 7.11 -8.53 -8.23
N LYS A 229 6.78 -7.25 -8.41
CA LYS A 229 5.44 -6.82 -8.84
C LYS A 229 5.41 -6.60 -10.33
N ILE A 230 4.48 -7.27 -11.00
CA ILE A 230 4.28 -7.15 -12.45
C ILE A 230 2.95 -6.45 -12.70
N ILE A 231 2.99 -5.41 -13.53
CA ILE A 231 1.86 -4.58 -13.91
C ILE A 231 1.72 -4.70 -15.42
N ALA A 232 0.57 -5.17 -15.89
CA ALA A 232 0.23 -5.27 -17.30
C ALA A 232 -0.90 -4.29 -17.61
N THR A 233 -0.68 -3.44 -18.60
CA THR A 233 -1.63 -2.38 -18.99
C THR A 233 -1.98 -2.52 -20.48
N LYS A 234 -3.24 -2.25 -20.84
CA LYS A 234 -3.69 -2.30 -22.25
C LYS A 234 -3.17 -1.12 -23.06
N GLU A 235 -2.92 -0.02 -22.37
CA GLU A 235 -2.39 1.24 -22.93
C GLU A 235 -1.05 1.53 -22.28
N PRO A 236 -0.13 2.23 -22.97
CA PRO A 236 1.17 2.55 -22.41
C PRO A 236 1.03 3.51 -21.22
N VAL A 237 1.51 3.08 -20.05
CA VAL A 237 1.54 3.89 -18.82
C VAL A 237 2.98 4.05 -18.36
N THR A 238 3.35 5.28 -17.99
CA THR A 238 4.61 5.56 -17.31
C THR A 238 4.37 5.54 -15.81
N ILE A 239 5.10 4.68 -15.09
CA ILE A 239 5.06 4.61 -13.63
C ILE A 239 6.29 5.32 -13.11
N ASN A 240 6.08 6.47 -12.48
CA ASN A 240 7.14 7.17 -11.76
C ASN A 240 7.17 6.65 -10.33
N ILE A 241 8.35 6.21 -9.88
CA ILE A 241 8.58 5.90 -8.47
C ILE A 241 9.17 7.17 -7.88
N ASP A 242 8.40 7.85 -7.05
CA ASP A 242 8.92 8.96 -6.25
C ASP A 242 9.84 8.37 -5.18
N SER A 243 11.10 8.80 -5.18
CA SER A 243 12.00 8.57 -4.05
C SER A 243 11.65 9.59 -2.98
N ASP A 244 10.93 9.15 -1.93
CA ASP A 244 10.76 9.93 -0.69
C ASP A 244 12.13 10.24 -0.04
#